data_AF-A0A7W6LVG3-F1
#
_entry.id   AF-A0A7W6LVG3-F1
#
_cell.length_a   1.000
_cell.length_b   1.000
_cell.length_c   1.000
_cell.angle_alpha   90.00
_cell.angle_beta   90.00
_cell.angle_gamma   90.00
#
_symmetry.space_group_name_H-M   'P 1'
#
loop_
_entity.id
_entity.type
_entity.pdbx_description
1 polymer ?
#
loop_
_entity_poly.entity_id
_entity_poly.type
_entity_poly.pdbx_seq_one_letter_code
_entity_poly.pdbx_strand_id
1 'polypeptide(L)'
;MPHSDDWQYDPILERELTTRRPAGGMIQAVEIAQLPSSEWIINVKVSWHGDKWLNVCLFEQPTLKTYKRLSSAVRHVVLDYGYEDDHIRLVPDKQCSNKLAF
;
A
#
# COMPACT_ATOMS: atom_id res chain seq x y z
N MET A 1 11.24 -17.43 5.55
CA MET A 1 10.95 -16.19 6.30
C MET A 1 11.02 -15.06 5.28
N PRO A 2 9.90 -14.41 4.90
CA PRO A 2 10.01 -13.21 4.07
C PRO A 2 10.75 -12.17 4.91
N HIS A 3 11.87 -11.66 4.39
CA HIS A 3 12.70 -10.69 5.08
C HIS A 3 11.91 -9.40 5.29
N SER A 4 11.93 -8.89 6.51
CA SER A 4 11.26 -7.68 6.96
C SER A 4 11.84 -6.38 6.36
N ASP A 5 12.88 -6.50 5.51
CA ASP A 5 13.67 -5.37 5.00
C ASP A 5 13.20 -4.84 3.64
N ASP A 6 12.17 -5.40 3.01
CA ASP A 6 11.71 -4.97 1.67
C ASP A 6 10.76 -3.75 1.67
N TRP A 7 10.52 -3.12 2.83
CA TRP A 7 9.42 -2.18 3.03
C TRP A 7 9.92 -0.73 3.08
N GLN A 8 9.75 0.03 1.98
CA GLN A 8 10.18 1.44 1.92
C GLN A 8 9.40 2.37 2.88
N TYR A 9 8.23 1.96 3.34
CA TYR A 9 7.30 2.75 4.15
C TYR A 9 6.80 1.96 5.36
N ASP A 10 6.34 2.69 6.39
CA ASP A 10 5.70 2.09 7.56
C ASP A 10 4.45 1.26 7.15
N PRO A 11 4.12 0.19 7.88
CA PRO A 11 2.97 -0.64 7.56
C PRO A 11 1.63 0.00 7.98
N ILE A 12 0.57 -0.30 7.24
CA ILE A 12 -0.82 -0.14 7.65
C ILE A 12 -1.58 -1.42 7.35
N LEU A 13 -2.35 -1.94 8.31
CA LEU A 13 -3.14 -3.15 8.09
C LEU A 13 -4.38 -2.83 7.26
N GLU A 14 -4.76 -3.72 6.36
CA GLU A 14 -5.93 -3.51 5.50
C GLU A 14 -7.24 -3.31 6.28
N ARG A 15 -7.37 -3.88 7.49
CA ARG A 15 -8.54 -3.59 8.35
C ARG A 15 -8.66 -2.11 8.70
N GLU A 16 -7.55 -1.40 8.84
CA GLU A 16 -7.51 0.04 9.17
C GLU A 16 -7.93 0.90 7.98
N LEU A 17 -7.82 0.36 6.76
CA LEU A 17 -8.37 0.99 5.56
C LEU A 17 -9.84 0.64 5.33
N THR A 18 -10.37 -0.39 5.98
CA THR A 18 -11.73 -0.89 5.73
C THR A 18 -12.57 -0.81 7.00
N THR A 19 -12.68 -1.92 7.72
CA THR A 19 -13.60 -2.13 8.86
C THR A 19 -13.25 -1.32 10.11
N ARG A 20 -12.00 -0.90 10.26
CA ARG A 20 -11.49 -0.11 11.38
C ARG A 20 -11.01 1.27 10.95
N ARG A 21 -11.45 1.72 9.78
CA ARG A 21 -11.17 3.09 9.33
C ARG A 21 -11.74 4.08 10.36
N PRO A 22 -10.94 5.05 10.85
CA PRO A 22 -11.45 6.08 11.75
C PRO A 22 -12.61 6.86 11.12
N ALA A 23 -13.55 7.32 11.94
CA ALA A 23 -14.64 8.17 11.47
C ALA A 23 -14.08 9.45 10.84
N GLY A 24 -14.48 9.75 9.59
CA GLY A 24 -13.95 10.87 8.81
C GLY A 24 -12.53 10.66 8.26
N GLY A 25 -11.95 9.46 8.43
CA GLY A 25 -10.69 9.09 7.83
C GLY A 25 -10.81 9.01 6.31
N MET A 26 -9.92 9.69 5.58
CA MET A 26 -9.86 9.64 4.11
C MET A 26 -8.53 9.08 3.64
N ILE A 27 -8.58 8.24 2.60
CA ILE A 27 -7.40 7.91 1.80
C ILE A 27 -7.14 9.13 0.91
N GLN A 28 -5.97 9.72 1.04
CA GLN A 28 -5.61 10.98 0.38
C GLN A 28 -4.88 10.73 -0.96
N ALA A 29 -4.13 9.65 -1.05
CA ALA A 29 -3.42 9.26 -2.26
C ALA A 29 -3.20 7.75 -2.28
N VAL A 30 -3.16 7.19 -3.49
CA VAL A 30 -2.81 5.78 -3.71
C VAL A 30 -1.70 5.68 -4.73
N GLU A 31 -0.73 4.84 -4.41
CA GLU A 31 0.32 4.41 -5.31
C GLU A 31 0.29 2.87 -5.43
N ILE A 32 0.22 2.36 -6.65
CA ILE A 32 0.36 0.93 -6.92
C ILE A 32 1.73 0.73 -7.57
N ALA A 33 2.60 0.06 -6.82
CA ALA A 33 4.00 -0.11 -7.19
C ALA A 33 4.30 -1.55 -7.58
N GLN A 34 5.09 -1.73 -8.62
CA GLN A 34 5.60 -3.04 -9.01
C GLN A 34 6.92 -3.32 -8.30
N LEU A 35 6.98 -4.46 -7.61
CA LEU A 35 8.19 -4.98 -7.00
C LEU A 35 9.12 -5.61 -8.06
N PRO A 36 10.41 -5.79 -7.75
CA PRO A 36 11.33 -6.55 -8.61
C PRO A 36 10.87 -7.98 -8.90
N SER A 37 10.05 -8.58 -8.02
CA SER A 37 9.43 -9.89 -8.23
C SER A 37 8.31 -9.89 -9.29
N SER A 38 8.03 -8.76 -9.92
CA SER A 38 6.87 -8.49 -10.81
C SER A 38 5.51 -8.51 -10.13
N GLU A 39 5.45 -8.68 -8.81
CA GLU A 39 4.23 -8.51 -8.03
C GLU A 39 3.95 -7.02 -7.77
N TRP A 40 2.69 -6.71 -7.50
CA TRP A 40 2.23 -5.36 -7.24
C TRP A 40 1.85 -5.20 -5.77
N ILE A 41 2.16 -4.05 -5.20
CA ILE A 41 1.78 -3.66 -3.83
C ILE A 41 1.00 -2.36 -3.87
N ILE A 42 0.25 -2.10 -2.81
CA ILE A 42 -0.49 -0.86 -2.63
C ILE A 42 0.20 -0.05 -1.53
N ASN A 43 0.46 1.21 -1.82
CA ASN A 43 0.89 2.21 -0.86
C ASN A 43 -0.17 3.30 -0.78
N VAL A 44 -0.40 3.83 0.41
CA VAL A 44 -1.43 4.84 0.64
C VAL A 44 -0.89 6.00 1.46
N LYS A 45 -1.49 7.17 1.27
CA LYS A 45 -1.49 8.25 2.26
C LYS A 45 -2.87 8.34 2.87
N VAL A 46 -2.95 8.52 4.18
CA VAL A 46 -4.24 8.60 4.89
C VAL A 46 -4.25 9.75 5.87
N SER A 47 -5.40 10.39 6.03
CA SER A 47 -5.53 11.61 6.83
C SER A 47 -5.20 11.44 8.32
N TRP A 48 -5.23 10.21 8.84
CA TRP A 48 -5.02 9.91 10.27
C TRP A 48 -3.62 9.38 10.61
N HIS A 49 -2.70 9.29 9.63
CA HIS A 49 -1.30 8.91 9.87
C HIS A 49 -0.30 10.00 9.48
N GLY A 50 -0.78 11.24 9.29
CA GLY A 50 0.02 12.31 8.72
C GLY A 50 0.28 12.08 7.23
N ASP A 51 0.86 13.07 6.56
CA ASP A 51 1.08 13.07 5.09
C ASP A 51 2.24 12.15 4.64
N LYS A 52 2.34 10.95 5.22
CA LYS A 52 3.34 9.93 4.89
C LYS A 52 2.73 8.79 4.08
N TRP A 53 3.56 8.21 3.22
CA TRP A 53 3.22 6.96 2.55
C TRP A 53 3.30 5.78 3.52
N LEU A 54 2.40 4.82 3.34
CA LEU A 54 2.29 3.61 4.14
C LEU A 54 2.15 2.40 3.20
N ASN A 55 2.81 1.30 3.55
CA ASN A 55 2.71 0.02 2.86
C ASN A 55 1.48 -0.74 3.35
N VAL A 56 0.59 -1.13 2.44
CA VAL A 56 -0.60 -1.90 2.81
C VAL A 56 -0.23 -3.36 3.07
N CYS A 57 -0.50 -3.81 4.28
CA CYS A 57 -0.33 -5.19 4.71
C CYS A 57 -1.65 -5.96 4.67
N LEU A 58 -1.56 -7.29 4.83
CA LEU A 58 -2.72 -8.17 4.99
C LEU A 58 -3.62 -7.71 6.15
N PHE A 59 -4.89 -8.10 6.08
CA PHE A 59 -5.98 -7.64 6.96
C PHE A 59 -5.63 -7.55 8.45
N GLU A 60 -4.98 -8.58 9.00
CA GLU A 60 -4.58 -8.64 10.42
C GLU A 60 -3.10 -8.94 10.65
N GLN A 61 -2.35 -9.14 9.58
CA GLN A 61 -0.96 -9.58 9.66
C GLN A 61 -0.06 -8.49 9.10
N PRO A 62 1.06 -8.15 9.77
CA PRO A 62 2.06 -7.23 9.27
C PRO A 62 2.89 -7.92 8.18
N THR A 63 2.23 -8.37 7.12
CA THR A 63 2.84 -8.99 5.95
C THR A 63 2.34 -8.22 4.75
N LEU A 64 3.25 -7.79 3.90
CA LEU A 64 2.93 -6.97 2.73
C LEU A 64 1.90 -7.68 1.84
N LYS A 65 0.85 -6.96 1.46
CA LYS A 65 -0.16 -7.51 0.56
C LYS A 65 0.29 -7.36 -0.88
N THR A 66 0.51 -8.48 -1.56
CA THR A 66 0.96 -8.51 -2.96
C THR A 66 -0.14 -8.97 -3.91
N TYR A 67 -0.04 -8.56 -5.16
CA TYR A 67 -0.95 -8.93 -6.25
C TYR A 67 -0.15 -9.36 -7.47
N LYS A 68 -0.53 -10.49 -8.07
CA LYS A 68 0.09 -10.96 -9.33
C LYS A 68 -0.28 -10.12 -10.55
N ARG A 69 -1.37 -9.34 -10.48
CA ARG A 69 -1.90 -8.55 -11.59
C ARG A 69 -2.20 -7.14 -11.11
N LEU A 70 -1.77 -6.14 -11.88
CA LEU A 70 -2.07 -4.74 -11.63
C LEU A 70 -3.59 -4.50 -11.50
N SER A 71 -4.39 -5.09 -12.40
CA SER A 71 -5.85 -4.95 -12.39
C SER A 71 -6.49 -5.42 -11.08
N SER A 72 -5.90 -6.43 -10.42
CA SER A 72 -6.39 -6.92 -9.14
C SER A 72 -6.11 -5.93 -8.02
N ALA A 73 -4.92 -5.31 -8.01
CA ALA A 73 -4.58 -4.25 -7.05
C ALA A 73 -5.48 -3.02 -7.23
N VAL A 74 -5.69 -2.57 -8.48
CA VAL A 74 -6.58 -1.43 -8.79
C VAL A 74 -8.01 -1.71 -8.34
N ARG A 75 -8.55 -2.88 -8.70
CA ARG A 75 -9.90 -3.28 -8.29
C ARG A 75 -10.06 -3.28 -6.77
N HIS A 76 -9.04 -3.74 -6.05
CA HIS A 76 -9.06 -3.77 -4.59
C HIS A 76 -9.16 -2.36 -4.00
N VAL A 77 -8.32 -1.44 -4.49
CA VAL A 77 -8.33 -0.03 -4.07
C VAL A 77 -9.71 0.60 -4.29
N VAL A 78 -10.30 0.40 -5.47
CA VAL A 78 -11.58 1.04 -5.83
C VAL A 78 -12.74 0.41 -5.07
N LEU A 79 -12.86 -0.92 -5.07
CA LEU A 79 -14.06 -1.59 -4.54
C LEU A 79 -13.99 -1.81 -3.04
N ASP A 80 -12.85 -2.21 -2.51
CA ASP A 80 -12.72 -2.59 -1.10
C ASP A 80 -12.32 -1.40 -0.24
N TYR A 81 -11.45 -0.52 -0.73
CA TYR A 81 -11.05 0.69 0.01
C TYR A 81 -11.93 1.90 -0.31
N GLY A 82 -12.82 1.84 -1.29
CA GLY A 82 -13.70 2.96 -1.65
C GLY A 82 -12.91 4.24 -1.94
N TYR A 83 -11.75 4.11 -2.60
CA TYR A 83 -11.00 5.26 -3.08
C TYR A 83 -11.63 5.73 -4.39
N GLU A 84 -12.30 6.88 -4.34
CA GLU A 84 -13.09 7.45 -5.43
C GLU A 84 -12.39 8.61 -6.15
N ASP A 85 -11.15 8.94 -5.76
CA ASP A 85 -10.38 10.00 -6.42
C ASP A 85 -9.85 9.54 -7.80
N ASP A 86 -9.64 10.49 -8.71
CA ASP A 86 -9.40 10.25 -10.13
C ASP A 86 -7.97 9.75 -10.44
N HIS A 87 -7.06 9.73 -9.45
CA HIS A 87 -5.64 9.49 -9.71
C HIS A 87 -5.05 8.39 -8.81
N ILE A 88 -4.89 7.19 -9.38
CA ILE A 88 -4.00 6.15 -8.85
C ILE A 88 -2.65 6.29 -9.53
N ARG A 89 -1.59 6.56 -8.74
CA ARG A 89 -0.23 6.61 -9.27
C ARG A 89 0.29 5.19 -9.52
N LEU A 90 0.68 4.90 -10.75
CA LEU A 90 1.36 3.65 -11.09
C LEU A 90 2.87 3.86 -11.06
N VAL A 91 3.60 3.00 -10.35
CA VAL A 91 5.06 3.03 -10.26
C VAL A 91 5.62 1.69 -10.69
N PRO A 92 5.95 1.51 -11.98
CA PRO A 92 6.63 0.31 -12.46
C PRO A 92 8.06 0.25 -11.91
N ASP A 93 8.59 -0.97 -11.80
CA ASP A 93 9.98 -1.25 -11.41
C ASP A 93 10.46 -0.45 -10.19
N LYS A 94 9.63 -0.39 -9.14
CA LYS A 94 9.98 0.33 -7.91
C LYS A 94 11.19 -0.37 -7.29
N GLN A 95 12.35 0.29 -7.39
CA GLN A 95 13.55 -0.17 -6.70
C GLN A 95 13.32 -0.04 -5.19
N CYS A 96 13.13 -1.16 -4.50
CA CYS A 96 13.20 -1.21 -3.05
C CYS A 96 14.66 -0.96 -2.65
N SER A 97 15.00 0.31 -2.41
CA SER A 97 16.37 0.72 -2.10
C SER A 97 16.65 0.46 -0.62
N ASN A 98 17.14 -0.73 -0.29
CA ASN A 98 17.94 -0.91 0.92
C ASN A 98 19.33 -0.31 0.69
N LYS A 99 19.43 1.00 0.88
CA LYS A 99 20.70 1.60 1.33
C LYS A 99 20.46 2.15 2.72
N LEU A 100 20.60 1.28 3.72
CA LEU A 100 21.23 1.70 4.96
C LEU A 100 22.63 2.16 4.57
N ALA A 101 22.80 3.47 4.38
CA ALA A 101 24.11 4.07 4.42
C ALA A 101 24.67 3.81 5.83
N PHE A 102 25.85 3.19 5.83
CA PHE A 102 26.67 2.70 6.95
C PHE A 102 26.57 3.48 8.25
#